data_AF-A0A933CYE1-F1
#
_entry.id   AF-A0A933CYE1-F1
#
_cell.length_a   1.000
_cell.length_b   1.000
_cell.length_c   1.000
_cell.angle_alpha   90.00
_cell.angle_beta   90.00
_cell.angle_gamma   90.00
#
_symmetry.space_group_name_H-M   'P 1'
#
loop_
_entity.id
_entity.type
_entity.pdbx_description
1 polymer ?
#
loop_
_entity_poly.entity_id
_entity_poly.type
_entity_poly.pdbx_seq_one_letter_code
_entity_poly.pdbx_strand_id
1 'polypeptide(L)'
;MTSRSKTFLKYGFSAFLTVFFLYVTFAKTDLVMLFDSMRAANYWWMMVMFGCMMLSHVLRSWRWRFLLEPIKPKIKLRNLFSGVMVGYLMNNIFPRAGEIVRPYTIGKLESIPKSAAFGTVVVERIIDSASFLLLVLFIPVVYDGPLVETFPMLEEAGILISLVIALLFVLMVTMMMRRDWTDALLGVFNRLLPSRLFQRIDKRVHVVTLLARGHVQGLGTARVMTADARLRDLRPARQPIRRDLVPLIGDVSAALPMTGLT
;
A
#
# COMPACT_ATOMS: atom_id res chain seq x y z
N MET A 1 16.81 5.14 -31.34
CA MET A 1 17.41 5.23 -29.99
C MET A 1 17.07 3.98 -29.18
N THR A 2 18.09 3.19 -28.83
CA THR A 2 17.98 1.97 -28.00
C THR A 2 17.37 2.29 -26.63
N SER A 3 16.59 1.37 -26.04
CA SER A 3 15.87 1.61 -24.77
C SER A 3 16.80 2.07 -23.63
N ARG A 4 18.05 1.63 -23.67
CA ARG A 4 19.12 2.00 -22.73
C ARG A 4 19.45 3.50 -22.75
N SER A 5 19.43 4.13 -23.93
CA SER A 5 19.77 5.54 -24.11
C SER A 5 18.67 6.46 -23.56
N LYS A 6 17.38 6.09 -23.68
CA LYS A 6 16.26 6.83 -23.06
C LYS A 6 16.28 6.76 -21.53
N THR A 7 16.66 5.60 -20.98
CA THR A 7 16.82 5.43 -19.54
C THR A 7 18.00 6.22 -19.00
N PHE A 8 19.14 6.19 -19.69
CA PHE A 8 20.34 6.95 -19.31
C PHE A 8 20.07 8.47 -19.36
N LEU A 9 19.38 8.95 -20.39
CA LEU A 9 19.01 10.36 -20.50
C LEU A 9 18.08 10.82 -19.36
N LYS A 10 17.09 10.00 -18.98
CA LYS A 10 16.17 10.32 -17.88
C LYS A 10 16.87 10.42 -16.52
N TYR A 11 17.74 9.45 -16.20
CA TYR A 11 18.48 9.48 -14.94
C TYR A 11 19.59 10.54 -14.94
N GLY A 12 20.28 10.75 -16.06
CA GLY A 12 21.27 11.80 -16.23
C GLY A 12 20.67 13.19 -16.07
N PHE A 13 19.49 13.43 -16.65
CA PHE A 13 18.76 14.68 -16.47
C PHE A 13 18.35 14.91 -15.00
N SER A 14 17.84 13.88 -14.31
CA SER A 14 17.52 13.98 -12.88
C SER A 14 18.75 14.28 -12.03
N ALA A 15 19.87 13.60 -12.29
CA ALA A 15 21.11 13.80 -11.55
C ALA A 15 21.69 15.21 -11.81
N PHE A 16 21.69 15.66 -13.06
CA PHE A 16 22.07 17.03 -13.43
C PHE A 16 21.21 18.05 -12.67
N LEU A 17 19.88 17.87 -12.68
CA LEU A 17 18.96 18.78 -12.00
C LEU A 17 19.22 18.83 -10.49
N THR A 18 19.45 17.67 -9.86
CA THR A 18 19.81 17.59 -8.44
C THR A 18 21.11 18.32 -8.13
N VAL A 19 22.18 18.07 -8.91
CA VAL A 19 23.48 18.75 -8.72
C VAL A 19 23.36 20.25 -8.97
N PHE A 20 22.63 20.65 -9.99
CA PHE A 20 22.39 22.06 -10.32
C PHE A 20 21.69 22.79 -9.16
N PHE A 21 20.60 22.24 -8.62
CA PHE A 21 19.90 22.86 -7.50
C PHE A 21 20.73 22.84 -6.21
N LEU A 22 21.46 21.75 -5.92
CA LEU A 22 22.40 21.72 -4.80
C LEU A 22 23.46 22.81 -4.92
N TYR A 23 24.05 22.97 -6.11
CA TYR A 23 25.03 24.03 -6.36
C TYR A 23 24.41 25.40 -6.13
N VAL A 24 23.23 25.69 -6.69
CA VAL A 24 22.56 26.99 -6.49
C VAL A 24 22.25 27.25 -5.01
N THR A 25 21.80 26.23 -4.27
CA THR A 25 21.52 26.34 -2.83
C THR A 25 22.79 26.59 -2.03
N PHE A 26 23.87 25.85 -2.27
CA PHE A 26 25.09 25.97 -1.47
C PHE A 26 26.00 27.13 -1.91
N ALA A 27 25.93 27.58 -3.16
CA ALA A 27 26.78 28.67 -3.68
C ALA A 27 26.60 30.00 -2.93
N LYS A 28 25.44 30.21 -2.28
CA LYS A 28 25.14 31.40 -1.49
C LYS A 28 25.00 31.13 0.01
N THR A 29 25.22 29.88 0.46
CA THR A 29 24.98 29.48 1.84
C THR A 29 26.29 29.45 2.62
N ASP A 30 26.38 30.23 3.70
CA ASP A 30 27.49 30.11 4.65
C ASP A 30 27.34 28.81 5.46
N LEU A 31 28.20 27.84 5.17
CA LEU A 31 28.18 26.54 5.84
C LEU A 31 28.52 26.65 7.33
N VAL A 32 29.35 27.61 7.74
CA VAL A 32 29.73 27.80 9.16
C VAL A 32 28.49 28.26 9.93
N MET A 33 27.80 29.27 9.42
CA MET A 33 26.56 29.77 10.01
C MET A 33 25.45 28.70 10.05
N LEU A 34 25.37 27.83 9.04
CA LEU A 34 24.46 26.68 9.02
C LEU A 34 24.77 25.69 10.16
N PHE A 35 26.05 25.30 10.33
CA PHE A 35 26.44 24.39 11.40
C PHE A 35 26.22 24.97 12.79
N ASP A 36 26.50 26.26 12.99
CA ASP A 36 26.26 26.93 14.26
C ASP A 36 24.76 27.03 14.57
N SER A 37 23.93 27.29 13.56
CA SER A 37 22.47 27.26 13.69
C SER A 37 21.95 25.87 14.07
N MET A 38 22.51 24.80 13.50
CA MET A 38 22.16 23.42 13.88
C MET A 38 22.59 23.10 15.32
N ARG A 39 23.75 23.59 15.78
CA ARG A 39 24.19 23.39 17.17
C ARG A 39 23.33 24.14 18.18
N ALA A 40 22.90 25.36 17.84
CA ALA A 40 22.05 26.19 18.69
C ALA A 40 20.57 25.78 18.64
N ALA A 41 20.17 24.91 17.71
CA ALA A 41 18.78 24.48 17.55
C ALA A 41 18.29 23.71 18.78
N ASN A 42 17.06 24.00 19.21
CA ASN A 42 16.43 23.27 20.30
C ASN A 42 15.81 21.95 19.80
N TYR A 43 16.54 20.86 20.00
CA TYR A 43 16.13 19.50 19.61
C TYR A 43 14.89 18.97 20.34
N TRP A 44 14.44 19.62 21.42
CA TRP A 44 13.17 19.28 22.08
C TRP A 44 11.98 19.36 21.12
N TRP A 45 11.95 20.41 20.28
CA TRP A 45 10.90 20.57 19.27
C TRP A 45 10.92 19.46 18.22
N MET A 46 12.10 18.92 17.90
CA MET A 46 12.22 17.78 16.99
C MET A 46 11.55 16.53 17.58
N MET A 47 11.70 16.29 18.89
CA MET A 47 11.04 15.19 19.59
C MET A 47 9.52 15.36 19.64
N VAL A 48 9.03 16.58 19.89
CA VAL A 48 7.59 16.91 19.85
C VAL A 48 7.03 16.64 18.46
N MET A 49 7.70 17.11 17.40
CA MET A 49 7.29 16.89 16.01
C MET A 49 7.29 15.41 15.64
N PHE A 50 8.28 14.64 16.08
CA PHE A 50 8.31 13.21 15.90
C PHE A 50 7.11 12.52 16.58
N GLY A 51 6.79 12.91 17.81
CA GLY A 51 5.61 12.42 18.55
C GLY A 51 4.30 12.72 17.81
N CYS A 52 4.11 13.97 17.38
CA CYS A 52 2.95 14.38 16.58
C CYS A 52 2.85 13.61 15.26
N MET A 53 3.99 13.38 14.58
CA MET A 53 4.05 12.59 13.35
C MET A 53 3.61 11.15 13.61
N MET A 54 4.16 10.48 14.62
CA MET A 54 3.77 9.11 14.97
C MET A 54 2.29 9.01 15.32
N LEU A 55 1.78 9.95 16.13
CA LEU A 55 0.37 10.01 16.47
C LEU A 55 -0.52 10.16 15.23
N SER A 56 -0.15 11.06 14.31
CA SER A 56 -0.86 11.24 13.04
C SER A 56 -0.97 9.94 12.24
N HIS A 57 0.11 9.13 12.22
CA HIS A 57 0.10 7.87 11.50
C HIS A 57 -0.75 6.81 12.21
N VAL A 58 -0.77 6.78 13.55
CA VAL A 58 -1.67 5.91 14.32
C VAL A 58 -3.13 6.27 14.06
N LEU A 59 -3.48 7.56 14.10
CA LEU A 59 -4.83 8.04 13.80
C LEU A 59 -5.24 7.68 12.37
N ARG A 60 -4.31 7.76 11.40
CA ARG A 60 -4.57 7.34 10.02
C ARG A 60 -4.87 5.85 9.94
N SER A 61 -4.10 5.01 10.62
CA SER A 61 -4.35 3.56 10.69
C SER A 61 -5.68 3.24 11.34
N TRP A 62 -6.05 3.99 12.39
CA TRP A 62 -7.33 3.85 13.07
C TRP A 62 -8.49 4.26 12.16
N ARG A 63 -8.40 5.40 11.48
CA ARG A 63 -9.41 5.82 10.49
C ARG A 63 -9.60 4.77 9.40
N TRP A 64 -8.49 4.23 8.88
CA TRP A 64 -8.55 3.23 7.81
C TRP A 64 -9.20 1.91 8.26
N ARG A 65 -9.22 1.62 9.56
CA ARG A 65 -9.95 0.48 10.11
C ARG A 65 -11.45 0.58 9.80
N PHE A 66 -12.05 1.76 9.96
CA PHE A 66 -13.48 1.97 9.66
C PHE A 66 -13.78 1.76 8.18
N LEU A 67 -12.87 2.16 7.30
CA LEU A 67 -13.06 1.99 5.86
C LEU A 67 -12.94 0.52 5.41
N LEU A 68 -12.20 -0.30 6.15
CA LEU A 68 -12.05 -1.73 5.90
C LEU A 68 -13.05 -2.60 6.66
N GLU A 69 -13.77 -2.03 7.64
CA GLU A 69 -14.74 -2.74 8.46
C GLU A 69 -15.84 -3.47 7.66
N PRO A 70 -16.40 -2.90 6.57
CA PRO A 70 -17.36 -3.61 5.72
C PRO A 70 -16.78 -4.82 4.99
N ILE A 71 -15.45 -4.87 4.82
CA ILE A 71 -14.76 -5.96 4.10
C ILE A 71 -14.33 -7.05 5.08
N LYS A 72 -13.72 -6.64 6.21
CA LYS A 72 -13.32 -7.55 7.27
C LYS A 72 -13.51 -6.87 8.63
N PRO A 73 -14.42 -7.36 9.48
CA PRO A 73 -14.59 -6.81 10.81
C PRO A 73 -13.40 -7.14 11.71
N LYS A 74 -13.17 -6.28 12.72
CA LYS A 74 -12.18 -6.49 13.81
C LYS A 74 -10.72 -6.66 13.36
N ILE A 75 -10.28 -5.92 12.33
CA ILE A 75 -8.85 -5.86 11.95
C ILE A 75 -8.01 -5.28 13.10
N LYS A 76 -6.85 -5.89 13.35
CA LYS A 76 -5.92 -5.43 14.39
C LYS A 76 -5.26 -4.11 13.97
N LEU A 77 -5.36 -3.08 14.83
CA LEU A 77 -4.77 -1.77 14.57
C LEU A 77 -3.26 -1.84 14.33
N ARG A 78 -2.55 -2.73 15.04
CA ARG A 78 -1.11 -2.96 14.82
C ARG A 78 -0.80 -3.36 13.39
N ASN A 79 -1.60 -4.26 12.80
CA ASN A 79 -1.37 -4.72 11.43
C ASN A 79 -1.61 -3.58 10.43
N LEU A 80 -2.67 -2.78 10.65
CA LEU A 80 -2.95 -1.56 9.87
C LEU A 80 -1.82 -0.54 9.98
N PHE A 81 -1.30 -0.32 11.18
CA PHE A 81 -0.16 0.56 11.43
C PHE A 81 1.11 0.09 10.73
N SER A 82 1.45 -1.21 10.83
CA SER A 82 2.57 -1.78 10.09
C SER A 82 2.41 -1.60 8.58
N GLY A 83 1.22 -1.83 8.03
CA GLY A 83 0.96 -1.62 6.60
C GLY A 83 1.11 -0.15 6.17
N VAL A 84 0.68 0.79 7.02
CA VAL A 84 0.88 2.23 6.81
C VAL A 84 2.36 2.59 6.84
N MET A 85 3.11 2.15 7.85
CA MET A 85 4.56 2.39 7.98
C MET A 85 5.34 1.86 6.76
N VAL A 86 5.05 0.63 6.32
CA VAL A 86 5.68 0.05 5.13
C VAL A 86 5.35 0.87 3.88
N GLY A 87 4.11 1.36 3.76
CA GLY A 87 3.73 2.29 2.70
C GLY A 87 4.57 3.57 2.70
N TYR A 88 4.74 4.21 3.86
CA TYR A 88 5.58 5.41 4.00
C TYR A 88 7.04 5.12 3.69
N LEU A 89 7.60 4.01 4.17
CA LEU A 89 8.96 3.60 3.82
C LEU A 89 9.12 3.48 2.30
N MET A 90 8.17 2.82 1.62
CA MET A 90 8.23 2.64 0.17
C MET A 90 8.10 3.95 -0.60
N ASN A 91 7.36 4.94 -0.07
CA ASN A 91 7.30 6.28 -0.66
C ASN A 91 8.62 7.05 -0.57
N ASN A 92 9.44 6.79 0.45
CA ASN A 92 10.77 7.40 0.58
C ASN A 92 11.78 6.77 -0.39
N ILE A 93 11.66 5.47 -0.66
CA ILE A 93 12.56 4.76 -1.58
C ILE A 93 12.14 4.99 -3.04
N PHE A 94 10.84 4.91 -3.31
CA PHE A 94 10.29 5.03 -4.65
C PHE A 94 9.13 6.02 -4.68
N PRO A 95 9.10 6.95 -5.66
CA PRO A 95 8.02 7.92 -5.75
C PRO A 95 6.69 7.20 -5.93
N ARG A 96 5.76 7.42 -4.98
CA ARG A 96 4.35 6.96 -5.00
C ARG A 96 4.13 5.44 -4.95
N ALA A 97 5.17 4.64 -4.68
CA ALA A 97 5.00 3.17 -4.58
C ALA A 97 4.21 2.73 -3.33
N GLY A 98 4.24 3.54 -2.27
CA GLY A 98 3.60 3.24 -0.98
C GLY A 98 2.08 3.10 -1.08
N GLU A 99 1.44 3.77 -2.04
CA GLU A 99 0.00 3.69 -2.27
C GLU A 99 -0.45 2.31 -2.73
N ILE A 100 0.43 1.58 -3.43
CA ILE A 100 0.18 0.20 -3.87
C ILE A 100 0.63 -0.79 -2.79
N VAL A 101 1.77 -0.52 -2.16
CA VAL A 101 2.38 -1.47 -1.21
C VAL A 101 1.59 -1.57 0.09
N ARG A 102 1.01 -0.47 0.59
CA ARG A 102 0.17 -0.49 1.81
C ARG A 102 -1.04 -1.45 1.70
N PRO A 103 -1.94 -1.32 0.72
CA PRO A 103 -3.09 -2.22 0.59
C PRO A 103 -2.66 -3.65 0.22
N TYR A 104 -1.56 -3.82 -0.52
CA TYR A 104 -0.98 -5.15 -0.76
C TYR A 104 -0.53 -5.83 0.54
N THR A 105 0.16 -5.09 1.41
CA THR A 105 0.69 -5.59 2.68
C THR A 105 -0.44 -5.98 3.61
N ILE A 106 -1.49 -5.15 3.73
CA ILE A 106 -2.67 -5.51 4.53
C ILE A 106 -3.42 -6.70 3.93
N GLY A 107 -3.59 -6.75 2.61
CA GLY A 107 -4.17 -7.92 1.95
C GLY A 107 -3.45 -9.21 2.30
N LYS A 108 -2.11 -9.16 2.48
CA LYS A 108 -1.30 -10.30 2.92
C LYS A 108 -1.41 -10.58 4.42
N LEU A 109 -1.37 -9.55 5.28
CA LEU A 109 -1.38 -9.71 6.74
C LEU A 109 -2.76 -10.12 7.29
N GLU A 110 -3.83 -9.65 6.65
CA GLU A 110 -5.21 -9.82 7.12
C GLU A 110 -6.04 -10.73 6.19
N SER A 111 -5.43 -11.34 5.17
CA SER A 111 -6.11 -12.20 4.18
C SER A 111 -7.29 -11.53 3.49
N ILE A 112 -7.17 -10.22 3.21
CA ILE A 112 -8.18 -9.43 2.52
C ILE A 112 -7.90 -9.44 1.02
N PRO A 113 -8.93 -9.52 0.14
CA PRO A 113 -8.73 -9.36 -1.30
C PRO A 113 -7.99 -8.04 -1.60
N LYS A 114 -6.85 -8.14 -2.29
CA LYS A 114 -5.97 -6.98 -2.57
C LYS A 114 -6.69 -5.89 -3.37
N SER A 115 -7.60 -6.28 -4.27
CA SER A 115 -8.45 -5.34 -5.02
C SER A 115 -9.40 -4.57 -4.11
N ALA A 116 -10.01 -5.23 -3.12
CA ALA A 116 -10.87 -4.58 -2.15
C ALA A 116 -10.06 -3.62 -1.25
N ALA A 117 -8.89 -4.06 -0.76
CA ALA A 117 -8.00 -3.21 0.02
C ALA A 117 -7.47 -2.00 -0.78
N PHE A 118 -7.22 -2.17 -2.09
CA PHE A 118 -6.83 -1.06 -2.96
C PHE A 118 -7.99 -0.10 -3.20
N GLY A 119 -9.21 -0.61 -3.40
CA GLY A 119 -10.43 0.20 -3.53
C GLY A 119 -10.64 1.11 -2.33
N THR A 120 -10.38 0.63 -1.10
CA THR A 120 -10.48 1.51 0.08
C THR A 120 -9.44 2.63 0.07
N VAL A 121 -8.23 2.40 -0.43
CA VAL A 121 -7.23 3.48 -0.57
C VAL A 121 -7.68 4.52 -1.57
N VAL A 122 -8.32 4.12 -2.68
CA VAL A 122 -8.89 5.06 -3.65
C VAL A 122 -10.00 5.89 -2.99
N VAL A 123 -10.97 5.25 -2.35
CA VAL A 123 -12.04 5.95 -1.62
C VAL A 123 -11.46 6.91 -0.56
N GLU A 124 -10.40 6.48 0.13
CA GLU A 124 -9.69 7.32 1.09
C GLU A 124 -9.11 8.59 0.44
N ARG A 125 -8.47 8.47 -0.73
CA ARG A 125 -7.94 9.64 -1.48
C ARG A 125 -9.04 10.61 -1.85
N ILE A 126 -10.20 10.09 -2.21
CA ILE A 126 -11.34 10.88 -2.66
C ILE A 126 -11.90 11.68 -1.50
N ILE A 127 -12.11 11.03 -0.36
CA ILE A 127 -12.51 11.72 0.87
C ILE A 127 -11.44 12.75 1.28
N ASP A 128 -10.15 12.40 1.24
CA ASP A 128 -9.07 13.32 1.59
C ASP A 128 -9.04 14.56 0.67
N SER A 129 -9.21 14.38 -0.65
CA SER A 129 -9.31 15.49 -1.62
C SER A 129 -10.58 16.33 -1.43
N ALA A 130 -11.71 15.70 -1.09
CA ALA A 130 -12.96 16.40 -0.77
C ALA A 130 -12.78 17.31 0.44
N SER A 131 -12.25 16.76 1.53
CA SER A 131 -12.01 17.49 2.77
C SER A 131 -11.03 18.62 2.55
N PHE A 132 -9.95 18.38 1.79
CA PHE A 132 -9.00 19.43 1.44
C PHE A 132 -9.65 20.57 0.64
N LEU A 133 -10.45 20.24 -0.37
CA LEU A 133 -11.16 21.23 -1.17
C LEU A 133 -12.12 22.07 -0.31
N LEU A 134 -12.91 21.42 0.55
CA LEU A 134 -13.83 22.12 1.45
C LEU A 134 -13.09 23.08 2.40
N LEU A 135 -11.94 22.65 2.93
CA LEU A 135 -11.11 23.51 3.77
C LEU A 135 -10.59 24.72 2.98
N VAL A 136 -10.07 24.51 1.77
CA VAL A 136 -9.55 25.60 0.93
C VAL A 136 -10.65 26.61 0.57
N LEU A 137 -11.84 26.12 0.21
CA LEU A 137 -13.01 26.97 -0.07
C LEU A 137 -13.48 27.78 1.14
N PHE A 138 -13.22 27.30 2.35
CA PHE A 138 -13.63 27.96 3.59
C PHE A 138 -12.64 29.03 4.06
N ILE A 139 -11.39 29.01 3.58
CA ILE A 139 -10.35 29.98 3.98
C ILE A 139 -10.76 31.43 3.71
N PRO A 140 -11.24 31.82 2.51
CA PRO A 140 -11.60 33.21 2.23
C PRO A 140 -12.80 33.70 3.06
N VAL A 141 -13.66 32.79 3.52
CA VAL A 141 -14.85 33.13 4.33
C VAL A 141 -14.49 33.44 5.78
N VAL A 142 -13.37 32.88 6.28
CA VAL A 142 -12.95 33.01 7.68
C VAL A 142 -11.79 33.98 7.84
N TYR A 143 -10.99 34.19 6.80
CA TYR A 143 -9.76 34.94 6.88
C TYR A 143 -9.83 36.23 6.04
N ASP A 144 -10.15 37.34 6.70
CA ASP A 144 -10.09 38.71 6.16
C ASP A 144 -8.73 39.38 6.45
N GLY A 145 -7.63 38.62 6.33
CA GLY A 145 -6.32 39.15 6.66
C GLY A 145 -5.63 39.95 5.53
N PRO A 146 -4.52 40.65 5.84
CA PRO A 146 -3.82 41.54 4.90
C PRO A 146 -3.19 40.84 3.69
N LEU A 147 -3.22 39.50 3.62
CA LEU A 147 -2.80 38.74 2.45
C LEU A 147 -3.65 39.05 1.21
N VAL A 148 -4.95 39.31 1.40
CA VAL A 148 -5.86 39.67 0.29
C VAL A 148 -5.56 41.09 -0.20
N GLU A 149 -5.25 42.02 0.72
CA GLU A 149 -4.85 43.39 0.36
C GLU A 149 -3.46 43.45 -0.30
N THR A 150 -2.52 42.63 0.15
CA THR A 150 -1.15 42.61 -0.38
C THR A 150 -1.06 41.90 -1.74
N PHE A 151 -1.93 40.92 -1.98
CA PHE A 151 -1.97 40.13 -3.21
C PHE A 151 -3.41 40.04 -3.75
N PRO A 152 -3.93 41.07 -4.44
CA PRO A 152 -5.29 41.06 -4.98
C PRO A 152 -5.53 39.94 -6.00
N MET A 153 -4.49 39.52 -6.73
CA MET A 153 -4.56 38.34 -7.62
C MET A 153 -4.78 37.02 -6.89
N LEU A 154 -4.52 36.95 -5.58
CA LEU A 154 -4.65 35.74 -4.78
C LEU A 154 -6.11 35.37 -4.55
N GLU A 155 -7.01 36.35 -4.54
CA GLU A 155 -8.45 36.15 -4.39
C GLU A 155 -9.03 35.52 -5.66
N GLU A 156 -8.77 36.13 -6.83
CA GLU A 156 -9.21 35.60 -8.13
C GLU A 156 -8.58 34.23 -8.43
N ALA A 157 -7.27 34.09 -8.21
CA ALA A 157 -6.57 32.81 -8.40
C ALA A 157 -7.04 31.75 -7.40
N GLY A 158 -7.31 32.13 -6.15
CA GLY A 158 -7.80 31.24 -5.10
C GLY A 158 -9.20 30.70 -5.43
N ILE A 159 -10.11 31.57 -5.88
CA ILE A 159 -11.45 31.17 -6.34
C ILE A 159 -11.32 30.25 -7.56
N LEU A 160 -10.52 30.63 -8.57
CA LEU A 160 -10.32 29.81 -9.77
C LEU A 160 -9.74 28.42 -9.44
N ILE A 161 -8.69 28.36 -8.63
CA ILE A 161 -8.07 27.09 -8.21
C ILE A 161 -9.10 26.24 -7.46
N SER A 162 -9.88 26.84 -6.57
CA SER A 162 -10.91 26.13 -5.81
C SER A 162 -12.03 25.61 -6.71
N LEU A 163 -12.46 26.39 -7.71
CA LEU A 163 -13.44 25.96 -8.72
C LEU A 163 -12.90 24.83 -9.59
N VAL A 164 -11.64 24.89 -10.02
CA VAL A 164 -11.00 23.81 -10.79
C VAL A 164 -10.90 22.54 -9.96
N ILE A 165 -10.46 22.62 -8.69
CA ILE A 165 -10.40 21.45 -7.80
C ILE A 165 -11.82 20.90 -7.55
N ALA A 166 -12.83 21.76 -7.38
CA ALA A 166 -14.22 21.35 -7.22
C ALA A 166 -14.76 20.63 -8.47
N LEU A 167 -14.48 21.15 -9.66
CA LEU A 167 -14.82 20.50 -10.92
C LEU A 167 -14.16 19.12 -11.04
N LEU A 168 -12.85 19.03 -10.77
CA LEU A 168 -12.11 17.77 -10.80
C LEU A 168 -12.66 16.76 -9.79
N PHE A 169 -13.05 17.23 -8.60
CA PHE A 169 -13.66 16.42 -7.57
C PHE A 169 -15.02 15.86 -8.00
N VAL A 170 -15.90 16.72 -8.54
CA VAL A 170 -17.21 16.32 -9.07
C VAL A 170 -17.06 15.34 -10.23
N LEU A 171 -16.11 15.58 -11.14
CA LEU A 171 -15.81 14.69 -12.25
C LEU A 171 -15.35 13.32 -11.73
N MET A 172 -14.45 13.29 -10.75
CA MET A 172 -13.98 12.06 -10.14
C MET A 172 -15.11 11.28 -9.44
N VAL A 173 -15.99 11.94 -8.69
CA VAL A 173 -17.16 11.31 -8.04
C VAL A 173 -18.15 10.79 -9.08
N THR A 174 -18.45 11.57 -10.11
CA THR A 174 -19.35 11.13 -11.20
C THR A 174 -18.77 9.94 -11.95
N MET A 175 -17.46 9.89 -12.20
CA MET A 175 -16.81 8.69 -12.75
C MET A 175 -16.98 7.48 -11.82
N MET A 176 -16.81 7.63 -10.51
CA MET A 176 -17.06 6.53 -9.57
C MET A 176 -18.51 6.04 -9.55
N MET A 177 -19.46 6.96 -9.64
CA MET A 177 -20.90 6.64 -9.58
C MET A 177 -21.42 6.07 -10.90
N ARG A 178 -20.88 6.51 -12.04
CA ARG A 178 -21.27 6.09 -13.39
C ARG A 178 -20.21 5.14 -13.96
N ARG A 179 -20.31 3.86 -13.57
CA ARG A 179 -19.40 2.79 -14.03
C ARG A 179 -19.36 2.67 -15.56
N ASP A 180 -20.49 2.88 -16.23
CA ASP A 180 -20.62 2.82 -17.69
C ASP A 180 -19.82 3.93 -18.43
N TRP A 181 -19.75 5.13 -17.84
CA TRP A 181 -18.96 6.24 -18.39
C TRP A 181 -17.46 6.01 -18.20
N THR A 182 -17.09 5.34 -17.11
CA THR A 182 -15.71 4.94 -16.85
C THR A 182 -15.23 3.95 -17.91
N ASP A 183 -16.04 2.96 -18.23
CA ASP A 183 -15.72 1.99 -19.29
C ASP A 183 -15.73 2.64 -20.69
N ALA A 184 -16.60 3.63 -20.95
CA ALA A 184 -16.61 4.38 -22.21
C ALA A 184 -15.37 5.29 -22.38
N LEU A 185 -14.98 6.03 -21.35
CA LEU A 185 -13.76 6.86 -21.33
C LEU A 185 -12.50 6.00 -21.40
N LEU A 186 -12.47 4.86 -20.69
CA LEU A 186 -11.41 3.87 -20.84
C LEU A 186 -11.39 3.29 -22.26
N GLY A 187 -12.54 3.11 -22.91
CA GLY A 187 -12.64 2.69 -24.31
C GLY A 187 -12.06 3.71 -25.29
N VAL A 188 -12.30 5.01 -25.07
CA VAL A 188 -11.68 6.10 -25.85
C VAL A 188 -10.18 6.17 -25.59
N PHE A 189 -9.76 6.05 -24.33
CA PHE A 189 -8.35 6.08 -23.94
C PHE A 189 -7.58 4.83 -24.42
N ASN A 190 -8.23 3.67 -24.48
CA ASN A 190 -7.66 2.42 -25.02
C ASN A 190 -7.59 2.42 -26.56
N ARG A 191 -8.35 3.29 -27.24
CA ARG A 191 -8.13 3.59 -28.67
C ARG A 191 -6.93 4.52 -28.89
N LEU A 192 -6.63 5.40 -27.93
CA LEU A 192 -5.47 6.28 -27.95
C LEU A 192 -4.17 5.60 -27.43
N LEU A 193 -4.29 4.56 -26.60
CA LEU A 193 -3.15 3.74 -26.16
C LEU A 193 -2.92 2.54 -27.09
N PRO A 194 -1.76 2.43 -27.76
CA PRO A 194 -1.44 1.25 -28.55
C PRO A 194 -1.28 0.01 -27.64
N SER A 195 -2.03 -1.06 -27.95
CA SER A 195 -2.12 -2.37 -27.29
C SER A 195 -0.79 -3.08 -26.98
N ARG A 196 0.34 -2.58 -27.49
CA ARG A 196 1.70 -3.08 -27.23
C ARG A 196 2.22 -2.75 -25.82
N LEU A 197 1.65 -1.75 -25.15
CA LEU A 197 2.09 -1.33 -23.81
C LEU A 197 1.56 -2.27 -22.71
N PHE A 198 0.31 -2.74 -22.85
CA PHE A 198 -0.31 -3.66 -21.89
C PHE A 198 0.37 -5.03 -21.85
N GLN A 199 0.79 -5.58 -22.99
CA GLN A 199 1.51 -6.87 -23.05
C GLN A 199 2.88 -6.85 -22.34
N ARG A 200 3.50 -5.66 -22.18
CA ARG A 200 4.80 -5.53 -21.49
C ARG A 200 4.67 -5.39 -19.98
N ILE A 201 3.57 -4.81 -19.51
CA ILE A 201 3.30 -4.66 -18.08
C ILE A 201 2.88 -6.01 -17.50
N ASP A 202 2.03 -6.75 -18.21
CA ASP A 202 1.51 -8.05 -17.75
C ASP A 202 2.62 -9.10 -17.59
N LYS A 203 3.56 -9.16 -18.54
CA LYS A 203 4.75 -10.02 -18.43
C LYS A 203 5.65 -9.68 -17.24
N ARG A 204 5.78 -8.41 -16.86
CA ARG A 204 6.65 -8.01 -15.74
C ARG A 204 5.99 -8.24 -14.38
N VAL A 205 4.69 -8.01 -14.28
CA VAL A 205 3.91 -8.27 -13.05
C VAL A 205 3.84 -9.78 -12.78
N HIS A 206 3.69 -10.61 -13.82
CA HIS A 206 3.68 -12.07 -13.68
C HIS A 206 5.01 -12.62 -13.16
N VAL A 207 6.15 -12.13 -13.64
CA VAL A 207 7.49 -12.55 -13.18
C VAL A 207 7.75 -12.18 -11.72
N VAL A 208 7.37 -10.97 -11.29
CA VAL A 208 7.50 -10.55 -9.89
C VAL A 208 6.60 -11.40 -8.98
N THR A 209 5.40 -11.78 -9.46
CA THR A 209 4.48 -12.64 -8.72
C THR A 209 4.99 -14.08 -8.61
N LEU A 210 5.66 -14.60 -9.66
CA LEU A 210 6.32 -15.92 -9.65
C LEU A 210 7.51 -15.95 -8.69
N LEU A 211 8.34 -14.91 -8.66
CA LEU A 211 9.47 -14.81 -7.72
C LEU A 211 8.98 -14.71 -6.26
N ALA A 212 7.90 -13.97 -6.02
CA ALA A 212 7.29 -13.86 -4.70
C ALA A 212 6.65 -15.19 -4.23
N ARG A 213 6.09 -16.00 -5.13
CA ARG A 213 5.55 -17.34 -4.81
C ARG A 213 6.64 -18.39 -4.63
N GLY A 214 7.67 -18.40 -5.48
CA GLY A 214 8.80 -19.34 -5.40
C GLY A 214 9.61 -19.20 -4.10
N HIS A 215 9.81 -17.97 -3.63
CA HIS A 215 10.51 -17.72 -2.37
C HIS A 215 9.71 -18.19 -1.14
N VAL A 216 8.37 -18.13 -1.20
CA VAL A 216 7.48 -18.59 -0.11
C VAL A 216 7.38 -20.12 -0.05
N GLN A 217 7.38 -20.80 -1.20
CA GLN A 217 7.39 -22.28 -1.25
C GLN A 217 8.74 -22.89 -0.88
N GLY A 218 9.86 -22.23 -1.22
CA GLY A 218 11.21 -22.67 -0.82
C GLY A 218 11.44 -22.65 0.69
N LEU A 219 10.85 -21.68 1.40
CA LEU A 219 10.93 -21.60 2.86
C LEU A 219 10.04 -22.65 3.57
N GLY A 220 8.92 -23.03 2.96
CA GLY A 220 8.03 -24.08 3.49
C GLY A 220 8.61 -25.49 3.32
N THR A 221 9.18 -25.78 2.15
CA THR A 221 9.76 -27.10 1.84
C THR A 221 11.03 -27.39 2.62
N ALA A 222 11.90 -26.40 2.83
CA ALA A 222 13.09 -26.55 3.68
C ALA A 222 12.77 -26.85 5.15
N ARG A 223 11.67 -26.28 5.69
CA ARG A 223 11.20 -26.56 7.06
C ARG A 223 10.57 -27.95 7.21
N VAL A 224 9.89 -28.44 6.18
CA VAL A 224 9.28 -29.79 6.19
C VAL A 224 10.33 -30.88 6.02
N MET A 225 11.33 -30.68 5.15
CA MET A 225 12.44 -31.63 4.97
C MET A 225 13.32 -31.77 6.22
N THR A 226 13.58 -30.67 6.94
CA THR A 226 14.34 -30.72 8.20
C THR A 226 13.56 -31.38 9.34
N ALA A 227 12.24 -31.24 9.36
CA ALA A 227 11.38 -31.93 10.33
C ALA A 227 11.28 -33.45 10.05
N ASP A 228 11.13 -33.85 8.79
CA ASP A 228 11.02 -35.26 8.40
C ASP A 228 12.35 -36.02 8.56
N ALA A 229 13.49 -35.34 8.32
CA ALA A 229 14.82 -35.89 8.61
C ALA A 229 15.02 -36.19 10.10
N ARG A 230 14.57 -35.30 11.00
CA ARG A 230 14.63 -35.52 12.46
C ARG A 230 13.68 -36.63 12.94
N LEU A 231 12.56 -36.85 12.26
CA LEU A 231 11.59 -37.90 12.61
C LEU A 231 12.01 -39.29 12.07
N ARG A 232 12.88 -39.36 11.06
CA ARG A 232 13.45 -40.63 10.58
C ARG A 232 14.44 -41.24 11.57
N ASP A 233 15.26 -40.42 12.22
CA ASP A 233 16.26 -40.88 13.20
C ASP A 233 15.64 -41.38 14.52
N LEU A 234 14.37 -41.06 14.77
CA LEU A 234 13.65 -41.46 15.99
C LEU A 234 12.74 -42.68 15.80
N ARG A 235 12.78 -43.39 14.66
CA ARG A 235 11.99 -44.61 14.48
C ARG A 235 12.71 -45.83 15.08
N PRO A 236 12.22 -46.43 16.18
CA PRO A 236 12.74 -47.72 16.62
C PRO A 236 12.43 -48.79 15.57
N ALA A 237 13.40 -49.68 15.34
CA ALA A 237 13.30 -50.79 14.40
C ALA A 237 12.03 -51.61 14.69
N ARG A 238 11.14 -51.71 13.69
CA ARG A 238 9.96 -52.58 13.74
C ARG A 238 10.45 -54.02 13.93
N GLN A 239 10.25 -54.59 15.12
CA GLN A 239 10.33 -56.03 15.32
C GLN A 239 9.24 -56.71 14.47
N PRO A 240 9.53 -57.82 13.80
CA PRO A 240 8.53 -58.55 13.03
C PRO A 240 7.52 -59.20 13.98
N ILE A 241 6.25 -58.88 13.77
CA ILE A 241 5.12 -59.47 14.50
C ILE A 241 5.10 -60.98 14.20
N ARG A 242 5.36 -61.80 15.22
CA ARG A 242 5.17 -63.26 15.18
C ARG A 242 3.69 -63.57 14.90
N ARG A 243 3.42 -64.43 13.93
CA ARG A 243 2.08 -64.85 13.48
C ARG A 243 1.62 -66.11 14.22
N ASP A 244 1.82 -66.15 15.54
CA ASP A 244 1.73 -67.39 16.30
C ASP A 244 0.60 -67.35 17.36
N LEU A 245 -0.19 -66.27 17.43
CA LEU A 245 -1.23 -66.09 18.45
C LEU A 245 -2.55 -65.60 17.84
N VAL A 246 -3.19 -66.47 17.08
CA VAL A 246 -4.67 -66.52 16.93
C VAL A 246 -4.99 -68.03 17.03
N PRO A 247 -5.70 -68.51 18.06
CA PRO A 247 -7.12 -68.17 18.21
C PRO A 247 -7.63 -68.08 19.67
N LEU A 248 -8.65 -67.26 19.93
CA LEU A 248 -9.76 -67.62 20.82
C LEU A 248 -10.93 -66.64 20.60
N ILE A 249 -11.90 -67.11 19.83
CA ILE A 249 -13.35 -67.05 20.05
C ILE A 249 -13.89 -65.85 20.85
N GLY A 250 -14.79 -65.09 20.22
CA GLY A 250 -15.70 -64.19 20.93
C GLY A 250 -16.61 -63.43 19.97
N ASP A 251 -17.69 -64.08 19.54
CA ASP A 251 -18.85 -63.51 18.84
C ASP A 251 -19.22 -62.09 19.30
N VAL A 252 -19.30 -61.13 18.37
CA VAL A 252 -20.16 -59.94 18.52
C VAL A 252 -20.85 -59.67 17.18
N SER A 253 -21.73 -60.59 16.79
CA SER A 253 -22.76 -60.41 15.76
C SER A 253 -23.99 -59.64 16.29
N ALA A 254 -23.80 -58.65 17.16
CA ALA A 254 -24.91 -57.91 17.76
C ALA A 254 -24.56 -56.44 17.98
N ALA A 255 -24.78 -55.61 16.97
CA ALA A 255 -25.23 -54.21 17.08
C ALA A 255 -25.21 -53.51 15.72
N LEU A 256 -26.10 -53.91 14.80
CA LEU A 256 -26.54 -53.04 13.70
C LEU A 256 -28.05 -53.21 13.53
N PRO A 257 -28.87 -52.21 13.85
CA PRO A 257 -30.21 -52.11 13.31
C PRO A 257 -30.16 -51.35 11.97
N MET A 258 -30.60 -52.04 10.92
CA MET A 258 -31.03 -51.47 9.65
C MET A 258 -32.51 -51.10 9.72
N THR A 259 -32.95 -50.21 8.81
CA THR A 259 -34.33 -49.86 8.35
C THR A 259 -35.09 -48.77 9.14
N GLY A 260 -35.85 -47.85 8.53
CA GLY A 260 -36.33 -47.65 7.14
C GLY A 260 -36.61 -46.14 6.87
N LEU A 261 -36.54 -45.62 5.64
CA LEU A 261 -37.62 -45.59 4.63
C LEU A 261 -38.97 -45.06 5.15
N THR A 262 -39.16 -43.74 5.07
CA THR A 262 -40.26 -43.01 4.40
C THR A 262 -39.84 -41.57 4.18
#